data_AF-A0A831ZJQ4-F1
#
_entry.id   AF-A0A831ZJQ4-F1
#
_cell.length_a   1.000
_cell.length_b   1.000
_cell.length_c   1.000
_cell.angle_alpha   90.00
_cell.angle_beta   90.00
_cell.angle_gamma   90.00
#
_symmetry.space_group_name_H-M   'P 1'
#
loop_
_entity.id
_entity.type
_entity.pdbx_description
1 polymer ?
#
loop_
_entity_poly.entity_id
_entity_poly.type
_entity_poly.pdbx_seq_one_letter_code
_entity_poly.pdbx_strand_id
1 'polypeptide(L)'
;MKRGNELLILLINYFSGFYLVLGIALSMMLELSAFQLILFAGLWIYLLPALICRVLIITVGRPVGTVDNTSPVFIYWWFLTQLQMLYARLPFLEELLRFFPGLYSLWLNLWGAKVSVLTYWSPGVVIADRYHINIGRRAIIGGGCRIGAHVISLDNHQQPQLILAPVTIENSAMVGLHAAVGPGCYVHTGETVPAGKLLKPFCSVQNGRVHRPSSDR
;
A
#
# COMPACT_ATOMS: atom_id res chain seq x y z
N MET A 1 15.13 12.96 17.24
CA MET A 1 14.75 13.53 15.93
C MET A 1 15.07 15.02 15.93
N LYS A 2 15.59 15.61 14.84
CA LYS A 2 15.81 17.08 14.81
C LYS A 2 14.46 17.78 14.78
N ARG A 3 14.29 18.88 15.52
CA ARG A 3 13.03 19.67 15.61
C ARG A 3 12.40 20.01 14.24
N GLY A 4 13.23 20.23 13.22
CA GLY A 4 12.76 20.47 11.85
C GLY A 4 12.04 19.27 11.22
N ASN A 5 12.47 18.04 11.49
CA ASN A 5 11.84 16.83 10.96
C ASN A 5 10.47 16.58 11.60
N GLU A 6 10.31 16.95 12.88
CA GLU A 6 9.05 16.80 13.61
C GLU A 6 7.96 17.71 13.03
N LEU A 7 8.30 18.97 12.75
CA LEU A 7 7.41 19.92 12.09
C LEU A 7 7.04 19.45 10.68
N LEU A 8 8.01 18.92 9.93
CA LEU A 8 7.76 18.39 8.59
C LEU A 8 6.81 17.19 8.62
N ILE A 9 7.01 16.23 9.52
CA ILE A 9 6.11 15.07 9.69
C ILE A 9 4.70 15.55 10.07
N LEU A 10 4.59 16.53 10.96
CA LEU A 10 3.31 17.10 11.36
C LEU A 10 2.59 17.74 10.16
N LEU A 11 3.28 18.54 9.35
CA LEU A 11 2.72 19.13 8.13
C LEU A 11 2.26 18.06 7.14
N ILE A 12 3.07 17.01 6.94
CA ILE A 12 2.74 15.89 6.07
C ILE A 12 1.47 15.17 6.54
N ASN A 13 1.23 15.02 7.86
CA ASN A 13 0.02 14.39 8.39
C ASN A 13 -1.29 15.14 8.07
N TYR A 14 -1.21 16.45 7.83
CA TYR A 14 -2.36 17.25 7.41
C TYR A 14 -2.68 17.10 5.92
N PHE A 15 -1.81 16.46 5.14
CA PHE A 15 -1.95 16.32 3.69
C PHE A 15 -3.34 15.82 3.29
N SER A 16 -3.81 14.69 3.82
CA SER A 16 -5.09 14.11 3.39
C SER A 16 -6.29 15.02 3.67
N GLY A 17 -6.28 15.73 4.81
CA GLY A 17 -7.35 16.67 5.16
C GLY A 17 -7.32 17.91 4.27
N PHE A 18 -6.14 18.52 4.14
CA PHE A 18 -5.94 19.68 3.26
C PHE A 18 -6.29 19.35 1.80
N TYR A 19 -5.90 18.18 1.33
CA TYR A 19 -6.17 17.69 -0.02
C TYR A 19 -7.67 17.62 -0.33
N LEU A 20 -8.49 17.11 0.59
CA LEU A 20 -9.94 17.06 0.42
C LEU A 20 -10.58 18.45 0.47
N VAL A 21 -10.19 19.27 1.45
CA VAL A 21 -10.72 20.65 1.59
C VAL A 21 -10.40 21.48 0.34
N LEU A 22 -9.18 21.35 -0.18
CA LEU A 22 -8.78 22.02 -1.42
C LEU A 22 -9.62 21.56 -2.61
N GLY A 23 -9.86 20.26 -2.75
CA GLY A 23 -10.72 19.74 -3.82
C GLY A 23 -12.14 20.30 -3.76
N ILE A 24 -12.74 20.34 -2.56
CA ILE A 24 -14.07 20.92 -2.35
C ILE A 24 -14.08 22.41 -2.70
N ALA A 25 -13.13 23.18 -2.19
CA ALA A 25 -13.03 24.61 -2.45
C ALA A 25 -12.89 24.90 -3.97
N LEU A 26 -12.02 24.17 -4.66
CA LEU A 26 -11.85 24.29 -6.12
C LEU A 26 -13.13 23.95 -6.87
N SER A 27 -13.84 22.89 -6.46
CA SER A 27 -15.10 22.51 -7.12
C SER A 27 -16.19 23.58 -7.00
N MET A 28 -16.23 24.29 -5.86
CA MET A 28 -17.17 25.40 -5.61
C MET A 28 -16.79 26.64 -6.42
N MET A 29 -15.49 26.96 -6.50
CA MET A 29 -15.00 28.13 -7.24
C MET A 29 -15.15 27.99 -8.75
N LEU A 30 -15.16 26.77 -9.28
CA LEU A 30 -15.26 26.48 -10.72
C LEU A 30 -16.71 26.37 -11.23
N GLU A 31 -17.71 26.52 -10.35
CA GLU A 31 -19.16 26.45 -10.70
C GLU A 31 -19.51 25.23 -11.57
N LEU A 32 -18.95 24.07 -11.22
CA LEU A 32 -19.08 22.85 -12.02
C LEU A 32 -20.53 22.35 -12.06
N SER A 33 -21.00 21.96 -13.25
CA SER A 33 -22.24 21.19 -13.39
C SER A 33 -22.15 19.85 -12.65
N ALA A 34 -23.29 19.23 -12.35
CA ALA A 34 -23.33 17.95 -11.62
C ALA A 34 -22.44 16.85 -12.28
N PHE A 35 -22.46 16.75 -13.61
CA PHE A 35 -21.61 15.80 -14.34
C PHE A 35 -20.11 16.12 -14.20
N GLN A 36 -19.73 17.40 -14.37
CA GLN A 36 -18.35 17.84 -14.21
C GLN A 36 -17.85 17.65 -12.78
N LEU A 37 -18.71 17.84 -11.77
CA LEU A 37 -18.38 17.61 -10.38
C LEU A 37 -18.03 16.13 -10.12
N ILE A 38 -18.82 15.19 -10.66
CA ILE A 38 -18.54 13.75 -10.55
C ILE A 38 -17.19 13.42 -11.20
N LEU A 39 -16.96 13.93 -12.41
CA LEU A 39 -15.70 13.72 -13.13
C LEU A 39 -14.51 14.31 -12.35
N PHE A 40 -14.64 15.56 -11.89
CA PHE A 40 -13.62 16.24 -11.08
C PHE A 40 -13.33 15.47 -9.80
N ALA A 41 -14.36 15.04 -9.05
CA ALA A 41 -14.19 14.26 -7.84
C ALA A 41 -13.51 12.92 -8.11
N GLY A 42 -13.85 12.24 -9.21
CA GLY A 42 -13.18 11.01 -9.64
C GLY A 42 -11.70 11.23 -9.94
N LEU A 43 -11.36 12.25 -10.74
CA LEU A 43 -9.99 12.59 -11.09
C LEU A 43 -9.17 13.07 -9.87
N TRP A 44 -9.78 13.89 -9.02
CA TRP A 44 -9.18 14.35 -7.78
C TRP A 44 -8.95 13.12 -6.89
N ILE A 45 -10.00 12.48 -6.39
CA ILE A 45 -9.88 11.42 -5.38
C ILE A 45 -9.05 10.23 -5.85
N TYR A 46 -9.19 9.76 -7.10
CA TYR A 46 -8.53 8.51 -7.52
C TYR A 46 -7.25 8.70 -8.34
N LEU A 47 -7.21 9.69 -9.24
CA LEU A 47 -6.12 9.80 -10.21
C LEU A 47 -4.96 10.62 -9.65
N LEU A 48 -5.22 11.80 -9.11
CA LEU A 48 -4.18 12.75 -8.72
C LEU A 48 -3.19 12.20 -7.66
N PRO A 49 -3.62 11.58 -6.54
CA PRO A 49 -2.70 11.02 -5.56
C PRO A 49 -1.85 9.88 -6.11
N ALA A 50 -2.46 9.02 -6.94
CA ALA A 50 -1.77 7.90 -7.59
C ALA A 50 -0.71 8.41 -8.59
N LEU A 51 -1.02 9.44 -9.37
CA LEU A 51 -0.09 10.07 -10.30
C LEU A 51 1.08 10.75 -9.58
N ILE A 52 0.80 11.51 -8.52
CA ILE A 52 1.86 12.13 -7.70
C ILE A 52 2.79 11.05 -7.15
N CYS A 53 2.23 9.98 -6.57
CA CYS A 53 3.02 8.85 -6.09
C CYS A 53 3.85 8.22 -7.22
N ARG A 54 3.22 7.98 -8.39
CA ARG A 54 3.86 7.36 -9.55
C ARG A 54 5.03 8.19 -10.08
N VAL A 55 4.87 9.50 -10.18
CA VAL A 55 5.94 10.41 -10.59
C VAL A 55 7.10 10.35 -9.59
N LEU A 56 6.81 10.44 -8.29
CA LEU A 56 7.84 10.42 -7.26
C LEU A 56 8.64 9.10 -7.25
N ILE A 57 7.98 7.95 -7.37
CA ILE A 57 8.71 6.67 -7.40
C ILE A 57 9.54 6.50 -8.69
N ILE A 58 9.16 7.14 -9.80
CA ILE A 58 9.93 7.12 -11.04
C ILE A 58 11.15 8.06 -10.92
N THR A 59 10.98 9.23 -10.32
CA THR A 59 12.04 10.26 -10.26
C THR A 59 13.01 10.06 -9.10
N VAL A 60 12.52 9.67 -7.91
CA VAL A 60 13.31 9.50 -6.69
C VAL A 60 13.65 8.02 -6.45
N GLY A 61 12.82 7.11 -6.94
CA GLY A 61 12.94 5.68 -6.68
C GLY A 61 11.97 5.18 -5.59
N ARG A 62 11.90 3.86 -5.43
CA ARG A 62 11.10 3.22 -4.38
C ARG A 62 11.92 3.13 -3.08
N PRO A 63 11.39 3.55 -1.91
CA PRO A 63 12.11 3.41 -0.65
C PRO A 63 12.16 1.93 -0.24
N VAL A 64 13.35 1.35 -0.05
CA VAL A 64 13.55 -0.06 0.35
C VAL A 64 14.65 -0.11 1.41
N GLY A 65 14.56 -1.09 2.31
CA GLY A 65 15.57 -1.37 3.32
C GLY A 65 15.09 -1.15 4.74
N THR A 66 16.02 -1.26 5.68
CA THR A 66 15.79 -0.97 7.09
C THR A 66 16.36 0.41 7.39
N VAL A 67 15.51 1.34 7.82
CA VAL A 67 15.88 2.75 8.04
C VAL A 67 15.38 3.25 9.38
N ASP A 68 16.18 4.11 10.01
CA ASP A 68 15.75 4.80 11.22
C ASP A 68 14.65 5.84 10.93
N ASN A 69 13.93 6.24 11.98
CA ASN A 69 12.84 7.22 11.87
C ASN A 69 13.29 8.67 11.63
N THR A 70 14.59 8.94 11.63
CA THR A 70 15.16 10.27 11.35
C THR A 70 15.67 10.41 9.91
N SER A 71 15.79 9.29 9.20
CA SER A 71 16.33 9.21 7.86
C SER A 71 15.44 9.95 6.84
N PRO A 72 16.04 10.62 5.84
CA PRO A 72 15.28 11.16 4.71
C PRO A 72 14.42 10.11 4.00
N VAL A 73 14.85 8.84 3.98
CA VAL A 73 14.09 7.73 3.39
C VAL A 73 12.80 7.46 4.17
N PHE A 74 12.84 7.58 5.51
CA PHE A 74 11.65 7.45 6.35
C PHE A 74 10.64 8.57 6.05
N ILE A 75 11.11 9.82 5.97
CA ILE A 75 10.25 10.97 5.67
C ILE A 75 9.63 10.83 4.28
N TYR A 76 10.42 10.39 3.29
CA TYR A 76 9.94 10.15 1.93
C TYR A 76 8.87 9.04 1.91
N TRP A 77 9.12 7.90 2.56
CA TRP A 77 8.11 6.85 2.73
C TRP A 77 6.85 7.38 3.42
N TRP A 78 7.01 8.16 4.49
CA TRP A 78 5.88 8.74 5.24
C TRP A 78 5.02 9.64 4.35
N PHE A 79 5.64 10.46 3.51
CA PHE A 79 4.93 11.27 2.53
C PHE A 79 4.15 10.41 1.53
N LEU A 80 4.76 9.37 0.95
CA LEU A 80 4.07 8.44 0.05
C LEU A 80 2.93 7.69 0.75
N THR A 81 3.06 7.43 2.05
CA THR A 81 1.99 6.86 2.88
C THR A 81 0.84 7.84 3.02
N GLN A 82 1.09 9.13 3.27
CA GLN A 82 0.02 10.13 3.37
C GLN A 82 -0.77 10.34 2.07
N LEU A 83 -0.16 10.15 0.90
CA LEU A 83 -0.89 10.12 -0.39
C LEU A 83 -1.97 9.03 -0.41
N GLN A 84 -1.74 7.94 0.30
CA GLN A 84 -2.58 6.75 0.34
C GLN A 84 -3.52 6.70 1.56
N MET A 85 -3.32 7.58 2.54
CA MET A 85 -4.04 7.55 3.81
C MET A 85 -5.55 7.78 3.67
N LEU A 86 -5.99 8.48 2.62
CA LEU A 86 -7.40 8.67 2.32
C LEU A 86 -8.14 7.32 2.20
N TYR A 87 -7.58 6.38 1.44
CA TYR A 87 -8.17 5.06 1.20
C TYR A 87 -8.05 4.13 2.41
N ALA A 88 -7.00 4.32 3.23
CA ALA A 88 -6.88 3.59 4.49
C ALA A 88 -7.96 4.01 5.51
N ARG A 89 -8.34 5.30 5.51
CA ARG A 89 -9.38 5.85 6.39
C ARG A 89 -10.79 5.64 5.86
N LEU A 90 -10.94 5.62 4.52
CA LEU A 90 -12.22 5.46 3.82
C LEU A 90 -12.17 4.22 2.92
N PRO A 91 -12.21 2.99 3.50
CA PRO A 91 -11.99 1.75 2.75
C PRO A 91 -13.05 1.49 1.67
N PHE A 92 -14.25 2.07 1.81
CA PHE A 92 -15.31 1.95 0.81
C PHE A 92 -14.88 2.48 -0.57
N LEU A 93 -13.95 3.45 -0.63
CA LEU A 93 -13.42 3.97 -1.90
C LEU A 93 -12.74 2.87 -2.72
N GLU A 94 -12.00 1.96 -2.06
CA GLU A 94 -11.42 0.81 -2.76
C GLU A 94 -12.44 -0.28 -3.07
N GLU A 95 -13.42 -0.49 -2.19
CA GLU A 95 -14.50 -1.46 -2.45
C GLU A 95 -15.30 -1.09 -3.69
N LEU A 96 -15.55 0.21 -3.95
CA LEU A 96 -16.17 0.69 -5.18
C LEU A 96 -15.41 0.23 -6.44
N LEU A 97 -14.08 0.18 -6.39
CA LEU A 97 -13.26 -0.31 -7.50
C LEU A 97 -13.36 -1.82 -7.68
N ARG A 98 -13.70 -2.58 -6.63
CA ARG A 98 -13.82 -4.04 -6.66
C ARG A 98 -15.15 -4.53 -7.25
N PHE A 99 -16.14 -3.66 -7.40
CA PHE A 99 -17.37 -3.97 -8.13
C PHE A 99 -17.11 -4.30 -9.61
N PHE A 100 -16.07 -3.72 -10.20
CA PHE A 100 -15.71 -3.91 -11.60
C PHE A 100 -14.49 -4.82 -11.71
N PRO A 101 -14.62 -6.01 -12.36
CA PRO A 101 -13.51 -6.94 -12.50
C PRO A 101 -12.26 -6.29 -13.09
N GLY A 102 -11.12 -6.48 -12.41
CA GLY A 102 -9.81 -5.96 -12.83
C GLY A 102 -9.56 -4.48 -12.57
N LEU A 103 -10.57 -3.66 -12.28
CA LEU A 103 -10.39 -2.22 -12.06
C LEU A 103 -9.54 -1.92 -10.83
N TYR A 104 -9.76 -2.63 -9.72
CA TYR A 104 -8.90 -2.50 -8.54
C TYR A 104 -7.44 -2.85 -8.83
N SER A 105 -7.18 -3.91 -9.60
CA SER A 105 -5.82 -4.27 -10.02
C SER A 105 -5.17 -3.19 -10.91
N LEU A 106 -5.92 -2.62 -11.86
CA LEU A 106 -5.44 -1.51 -12.69
C LEU A 106 -5.11 -0.28 -11.84
N TRP A 107 -5.98 0.04 -10.88
CA TRP A 107 -5.75 1.13 -9.94
C TRP A 107 -4.49 0.90 -9.11
N LEU A 108 -4.26 -0.29 -8.55
CA LEU A 108 -3.00 -0.63 -7.88
C LEU A 108 -1.77 -0.47 -8.81
N ASN A 109 -1.90 -0.85 -10.08
CA ASN A 109 -0.83 -0.66 -11.06
C ASN A 109 -0.53 0.83 -11.31
N LEU A 110 -1.53 1.73 -11.28
CA LEU A 110 -1.29 3.18 -11.35
C LEU A 110 -0.41 3.65 -10.20
N TRP A 111 -0.63 3.14 -8.99
CA TRP A 111 0.18 3.44 -7.80
C TRP A 111 1.63 2.97 -7.88
N GLY A 112 2.01 2.08 -8.79
CA GLY A 112 3.37 1.50 -8.80
C GLY A 112 3.42 -0.01 -8.65
N ALA A 113 2.31 -0.66 -8.30
CA ALA A 113 2.25 -2.10 -8.12
C ALA A 113 2.48 -2.87 -9.43
N LYS A 114 2.72 -4.16 -9.33
CA LYS A 114 2.69 -5.12 -10.45
C LYS A 114 1.67 -6.19 -10.14
N VAL A 115 0.41 -5.94 -10.51
CA VAL A 115 -0.74 -6.79 -10.15
C VAL A 115 -1.45 -7.25 -11.42
N SER A 116 -1.71 -8.55 -11.52
CA SER A 116 -2.52 -9.08 -12.60
C SER A 116 -3.98 -8.60 -12.53
N VAL A 117 -4.57 -8.25 -13.67
CA VAL A 117 -6.02 -7.97 -13.76
C VAL A 117 -6.88 -9.21 -13.52
N LEU A 118 -6.27 -10.40 -13.52
CA LEU A 118 -6.91 -11.69 -13.24
C LEU A 118 -6.74 -12.13 -11.78
N THR A 119 -6.26 -11.25 -10.91
CA THR A 119 -6.24 -11.48 -9.46
C THR A 119 -7.67 -11.35 -8.92
N TYR A 120 -8.10 -12.32 -8.12
CA TYR A 120 -9.36 -12.24 -7.41
C TYR A 120 -9.17 -11.54 -6.06
N TRP A 121 -10.06 -10.59 -5.78
CA TRP A 121 -10.07 -9.79 -4.57
C TRP A 121 -11.36 -10.02 -3.82
N SER A 122 -11.25 -10.58 -2.62
CA SER A 122 -12.39 -10.64 -1.71
C SER A 122 -12.64 -9.28 -1.04
N PRO A 123 -13.84 -9.04 -0.49
CA PRO A 123 -14.13 -7.81 0.24
C PRO A 123 -13.25 -7.61 1.49
N GLY A 124 -12.99 -6.35 1.83
CA GLY A 124 -12.29 -5.94 3.04
C GLY A 124 -10.77 -6.12 3.00
N VAL A 125 -10.19 -6.40 1.83
CA VAL A 125 -8.74 -6.46 1.67
C VAL A 125 -8.13 -5.06 1.83
N VAL A 126 -7.07 -4.97 2.61
CA VAL A 126 -6.32 -3.74 2.84
C VAL A 126 -4.90 -3.89 2.31
N ILE A 127 -4.53 -3.00 1.38
CA ILE A 127 -3.17 -2.90 0.83
C ILE A 127 -2.50 -1.61 1.31
N ALA A 128 -1.39 -1.74 2.02
CA ALA A 128 -0.48 -0.65 2.33
C ALA A 128 0.72 -0.66 1.37
N ASP A 129 1.35 0.50 1.18
CA ASP A 129 2.54 0.66 0.32
C ASP A 129 2.35 0.07 -1.09
N ARG A 130 1.27 0.47 -1.78
CA ARG A 130 0.82 -0.15 -3.05
C ARG A 130 1.93 -0.30 -4.08
N TYR A 131 2.86 0.66 -4.12
CA TYR A 131 4.01 0.67 -5.02
C TYR A 131 5.03 -0.47 -4.80
N HIS A 132 4.89 -1.26 -3.74
CA HIS A 132 5.75 -2.40 -3.37
C HIS A 132 5.08 -3.77 -3.50
N ILE A 133 3.91 -3.82 -4.12
CA ILE A 133 3.12 -5.05 -4.21
C ILE A 133 3.28 -5.69 -5.58
N ASN A 134 3.65 -6.97 -5.59
CA ASN A 134 3.69 -7.81 -6.79
C ASN A 134 2.71 -8.98 -6.60
N ILE A 135 1.70 -9.09 -7.47
CA ILE A 135 0.71 -10.18 -7.42
C ILE A 135 0.51 -10.79 -8.81
N GLY A 136 0.75 -12.09 -8.90
CA GLY A 136 0.67 -12.89 -10.11
C GLY A 136 -0.76 -13.18 -10.58
N ARG A 137 -0.84 -13.78 -11.77
CA ARG A 137 -2.08 -14.16 -12.43
C ARG A 137 -2.85 -15.23 -11.65
N ARG A 138 -4.18 -15.09 -11.55
CA ARG A 138 -5.08 -16.00 -10.83
C ARG A 138 -4.78 -16.16 -9.33
N ALA A 139 -4.00 -15.26 -8.74
CA ALA A 139 -3.87 -15.22 -7.30
C ALA A 139 -5.22 -14.89 -6.66
N ILE A 140 -5.48 -15.46 -5.48
CA ILE A 140 -6.73 -15.27 -4.74
C ILE A 140 -6.38 -14.61 -3.41
N ILE A 141 -6.92 -13.42 -3.19
CA ILE A 141 -6.76 -12.69 -1.94
C ILE A 141 -8.06 -12.80 -1.15
N GLY A 142 -7.99 -13.50 -0.03
CA GLY A 142 -9.10 -13.76 0.87
C GLY A 142 -9.63 -12.49 1.54
N GLY A 143 -10.85 -12.55 2.04
CA GLY A 143 -11.53 -11.40 2.65
C GLY A 143 -10.81 -10.92 3.92
N GLY A 144 -10.83 -9.61 4.16
CA GLY A 144 -10.23 -9.04 5.36
C GLY A 144 -8.71 -9.20 5.48
N CYS A 145 -8.02 -9.60 4.41
CA CYS A 145 -6.56 -9.74 4.41
C CYS A 145 -5.88 -8.38 4.53
N ARG A 146 -4.70 -8.38 5.14
CA ARG A 146 -3.82 -7.20 5.21
C ARG A 146 -2.49 -7.51 4.53
N ILE A 147 -2.11 -6.73 3.54
CA ILE A 147 -0.83 -6.88 2.85
C ILE A 147 -0.13 -5.53 2.93
N GLY A 148 1.07 -5.51 3.51
CA GLY A 148 1.84 -4.28 3.68
C GLY A 148 3.31 -4.54 3.48
N ALA A 149 3.97 -3.61 2.77
CA ALA A 149 5.39 -3.67 2.50
C ALA A 149 6.23 -2.91 3.54
N HIS A 150 5.64 -2.62 4.70
CA HIS A 150 6.33 -2.00 5.82
C HIS A 150 5.99 -2.66 7.16
N VAL A 151 6.91 -2.55 8.11
CA VAL A 151 6.64 -2.70 9.54
C VAL A 151 7.58 -1.77 10.32
N ILE A 152 7.10 -1.23 11.43
CA ILE A 152 7.96 -0.58 12.42
C ILE A 152 8.29 -1.62 13.48
N SER A 153 9.58 -1.85 13.70
CA SER A 153 10.10 -2.75 14.73
C SER A 153 11.16 -2.04 15.56
N LEU A 154 11.54 -2.62 16.69
CA LEU A 154 12.69 -2.15 17.45
C LEU A 154 13.96 -2.82 16.93
N ASP A 155 15.07 -2.10 16.89
CA ASP A 155 16.40 -2.66 16.68
C ASP A 155 16.96 -3.28 17.97
N ASN A 156 18.19 -3.78 17.91
CA ASN A 156 18.88 -4.37 19.06
C ASN A 156 19.12 -3.37 20.21
N HIS A 157 19.06 -2.06 19.93
CA HIS A 157 19.21 -0.95 20.88
C HIS A 157 17.86 -0.35 21.32
N GLN A 158 16.74 -1.06 21.07
CA GLN A 158 15.38 -0.61 21.38
C GLN A 158 14.97 0.69 20.67
N GLN A 159 15.60 1.02 19.54
CA GLN A 159 15.24 2.17 18.71
C GLN A 159 14.26 1.76 17.60
N PRO A 160 13.24 2.58 17.29
CA PRO A 160 12.31 2.28 16.23
C PRO A 160 12.98 2.36 14.85
N GLN A 161 12.90 1.27 14.11
CA GLN A 161 13.34 1.14 12.73
C GLN A 161 12.16 0.74 11.83
N LEU A 162 12.10 1.37 10.66
CA LEU A 162 11.18 1.05 9.59
C LEU A 162 11.83 0.01 8.67
N ILE A 163 11.21 -1.15 8.54
CA ILE A 163 11.59 -2.18 7.57
C ILE A 163 10.67 -2.05 6.36
N LEU A 164 11.22 -1.77 5.19
CA LEU A 164 10.53 -1.69 3.90
C LEU A 164 11.05 -2.74 2.94
N ALA A 165 10.18 -3.64 2.49
CA ALA A 165 10.55 -4.62 1.47
C ALA A 165 9.34 -5.06 0.64
N PRO A 166 9.49 -5.20 -0.69
CA PRO A 166 8.40 -5.64 -1.57
C PRO A 166 7.78 -6.96 -1.14
N VAL A 167 6.46 -7.07 -1.31
CA VAL A 167 5.72 -8.32 -1.10
C VAL A 167 5.46 -8.96 -2.46
N THR A 168 5.70 -10.26 -2.57
CA THR A 168 5.43 -11.02 -3.80
C THR A 168 4.51 -12.19 -3.53
N ILE A 169 3.38 -12.22 -4.24
CA ILE A 169 2.43 -13.33 -4.26
C ILE A 169 2.37 -13.82 -5.70
N GLU A 170 2.88 -15.02 -5.97
CA GLU A 170 3.02 -15.51 -7.33
C GLU A 170 1.70 -16.00 -7.96
N ASN A 171 1.80 -16.55 -9.16
CA ASN A 171 0.67 -17.03 -9.94
C ASN A 171 -0.11 -18.11 -9.18
N SER A 172 -1.44 -18.01 -9.19
CA SER A 172 -2.33 -19.02 -8.60
C SER A 172 -2.10 -19.28 -7.10
N ALA A 173 -1.32 -18.43 -6.42
CA ALA A 173 -1.15 -18.48 -4.98
C ALA A 173 -2.40 -17.94 -4.27
N MET A 174 -2.65 -18.42 -3.05
CA MET A 174 -3.81 -18.07 -2.25
C MET A 174 -3.39 -17.44 -0.93
N VAL A 175 -4.02 -16.32 -0.56
CA VAL A 175 -3.92 -15.74 0.78
C VAL A 175 -5.25 -15.94 1.49
N GLY A 176 -5.28 -16.78 2.51
CA GLY A 176 -6.51 -17.15 3.21
C GLY A 176 -7.16 -15.98 3.96
N LEU A 177 -8.46 -16.08 4.21
CA LEU A 177 -9.28 -15.09 4.92
C LEU A 177 -8.58 -14.56 6.19
N HIS A 178 -8.58 -13.24 6.39
CA HIS A 178 -7.98 -12.55 7.54
C HIS A 178 -6.47 -12.80 7.74
N ALA A 179 -5.77 -13.41 6.78
CA ALA A 179 -4.31 -13.50 6.84
C ALA A 179 -3.65 -12.13 6.68
N ALA A 180 -2.43 -12.01 7.20
CA ALA A 180 -1.61 -10.82 7.09
C ALA A 180 -0.24 -11.16 6.49
N VAL A 181 0.20 -10.39 5.50
CA VAL A 181 1.46 -10.59 4.79
C VAL A 181 2.35 -9.36 4.98
N GLY A 182 3.46 -9.55 5.70
CA GLY A 182 4.40 -8.49 6.03
C GLY A 182 5.49 -8.22 4.97
N PRO A 183 6.35 -7.22 5.20
CA PRO A 183 7.37 -6.80 4.24
C PRO A 183 8.32 -7.92 3.84
N GLY A 184 8.69 -7.96 2.57
CA GLY A 184 9.67 -8.93 2.05
C GLY A 184 9.13 -10.36 1.98
N CYS A 185 7.85 -10.59 2.28
CA CYS A 185 7.29 -11.93 2.19
C CYS A 185 7.13 -12.39 0.74
N TYR A 186 7.28 -13.70 0.55
CA TYR A 186 7.17 -14.36 -0.74
C TYR A 186 6.21 -15.55 -0.64
N VAL A 187 5.16 -15.57 -1.45
CA VAL A 187 4.23 -16.72 -1.55
C VAL A 187 4.39 -17.33 -2.93
N HIS A 188 4.98 -18.53 -2.98
CA HIS A 188 5.29 -19.18 -4.25
C HIS A 188 4.04 -19.63 -5.01
N THR A 189 4.24 -19.92 -6.30
CA THR A 189 3.18 -20.32 -7.23
C THR A 189 2.36 -21.49 -6.69
N GLY A 190 1.04 -21.34 -6.66
CA GLY A 190 0.12 -22.37 -6.17
C GLY A 190 0.10 -22.59 -4.65
N GLU A 191 0.95 -21.90 -3.89
CA GLU A 191 0.99 -22.03 -2.44
C GLU A 191 -0.15 -21.30 -1.76
N THR A 192 -0.49 -21.74 -0.56
CA THR A 192 -1.58 -21.18 0.24
C THR A 192 -1.07 -20.69 1.58
N VAL A 193 -1.33 -19.41 1.87
CA VAL A 193 -1.25 -18.87 3.23
C VAL A 193 -2.54 -19.24 3.94
N PRO A 194 -2.50 -19.99 5.07
CA PRO A 194 -3.71 -20.34 5.79
C PRO A 194 -4.49 -19.12 6.29
N ALA A 195 -5.81 -19.27 6.46
CA ALA A 195 -6.65 -18.23 7.05
C ALA A 195 -6.15 -17.80 8.44
N GLY A 196 -6.24 -16.50 8.74
CA GLY A 196 -5.78 -15.90 9.99
C GLY A 196 -4.26 -15.90 10.20
N LYS A 197 -3.47 -16.45 9.28
CA LYS A 197 -2.02 -16.55 9.44
C LYS A 197 -1.36 -15.19 9.26
N LEU A 198 -0.50 -14.82 10.22
CA LEU A 198 0.45 -13.71 10.06
C LEU A 198 1.79 -14.23 9.52
N LEU A 199 2.17 -13.78 8.33
CA LEU A 199 3.52 -13.90 7.81
C LEU A 199 4.35 -12.71 8.32
N LYS A 200 5.32 -13.02 9.18
CA LYS A 200 6.31 -12.05 9.67
C LYS A 200 7.23 -11.59 8.52
N PRO A 201 7.93 -10.45 8.66
CA PRO A 201 8.85 -9.98 7.63
C PRO A 201 9.76 -11.08 7.07
N PHE A 202 9.97 -11.05 5.76
CA PHE A 202 10.87 -11.93 5.01
C PHE A 202 10.54 -13.43 5.05
N CYS A 203 9.32 -13.82 5.46
CA CYS A 203 8.88 -15.22 5.37
C CYS A 203 8.64 -15.62 3.91
N SER A 204 8.98 -16.87 3.56
CA SER A 204 8.57 -17.50 2.30
C SER A 204 7.59 -18.63 2.56
N VAL A 205 6.56 -18.79 1.73
CA VAL A 205 5.66 -19.96 1.75
C VAL A 205 5.97 -20.84 0.55
N GLN A 206 6.48 -22.04 0.83
CA GLN A 206 6.90 -23.01 -0.19
C GLN A 206 6.74 -24.43 0.35
N ASN A 207 6.25 -25.34 -0.50
CA ASN A 207 5.98 -26.74 -0.18
C ASN A 207 5.01 -26.87 1.01
N GLY A 208 3.98 -26.03 1.07
CA GLY A 208 2.98 -25.99 2.14
C GLY A 208 3.50 -25.54 3.51
N ARG A 209 4.72 -24.98 3.58
CA ARG A 209 5.36 -24.57 4.84
C ARG A 209 5.85 -23.13 4.78
N VAL A 210 5.85 -22.48 5.94
CA VAL A 210 6.42 -21.15 6.11
C VAL A 210 7.90 -21.29 6.48
N HIS A 211 8.77 -20.82 5.60
CA HIS A 211 10.21 -20.70 5.80
C HIS A 211 10.53 -19.29 6.29
N ARG A 212 11.43 -19.17 7.26
CA ARG A 212 11.95 -17.90 7.74
C ARG A 212 13.41 -17.78 7.32
N PRO A 213 13.93 -16.56 7.12
CA PRO A 213 15.37 -16.39 7.03
C PRO A 213 16.01 -16.94 8.31
N SER A 214 17.18 -17.57 8.19
CA SER A 214 18.02 -17.81 9.35
C SER A 214 18.31 -16.47 10.04
N SER A 215 18.32 -16.46 11.37
CA SER A 215 18.45 -15.26 12.21
C SER A 215 19.82 -14.54 12.12
N ASP A 216 20.62 -14.82 11.09
CA ASP A 216 22.00 -14.39 10.96
C ASP A 216 22.16 -13.15 10.05
N ARG A 217 21.23 -12.19 10.12
CA ARG A 217 21.35 -10.90 9.41
C ARG A 217 21.05 -9.73 10.33
#